data_AF-A0A286FEI8-F1
#
_entry.id   AF-A0A286FEI8-F1
#
_cell.length_a   1.000
_cell.length_b   1.000
_cell.length_c   1.000
_cell.angle_alpha   90.00
_cell.angle_beta   90.00
_cell.angle_gamma   90.00
#
_symmetry.space_group_name_H-M   'P 1'
#
loop_
_entity.id
_entity.type
_entity.pdbx_description
1 polymer ?
#
loop_
_entity_poly.entity_id
_entity_poly.type
_entity_poly.pdbx_seq_one_letter_code
_entity_poly.pdbx_strand_id
1 'polypeptide(L)'
;MNLQPEHIAEYNQTLLEGHQRKLSYWTQEVAKAEPIIQKLIDFQIAIPSWALGTGGTRFGRFPGGGEPRSLEEKIADVGLLHALNRASGAISLHIPWDIPTDPEAIKQLAAQHGLRFDAVNSNTFQDQPDAELSYKFGSLQHTDPAVRRQAIEHNIEVIRHGVALGSTALTVWLSDGSCFPGQLNFRKAFDRTLSSLEEIYAALPDDWKVFVEYKAFEPNFYSMTVGDWGSSFLYANKLGPKAYTLVDLGHHLPNANIEQIVAILLHQEKLGGFHFNDSKYGDDDLTAGSIKPYQLFLIFTELVDGLDAKGMNHATDLGWMIDASHNVKDPLEDLLQSVEAIQLAYAQALLVDREALEEAREANDAVRAQEILQDAFRTDVRPLVAEARRRAGASLNPLGLYRQLDVRQHLIGERGAKTVATGL
;
A
#
# COMPACT_ATOMS: atom_id res chain seq x y z
N MET A 1 -6.76 -22.62 -7.94
CA MET A 1 -5.70 -23.63 -7.64
C MET A 1 -5.42 -23.70 -6.14
N ASN A 2 -5.34 -24.91 -5.57
CA ASN A 2 -4.99 -25.11 -4.15
C ASN A 2 -3.47 -25.38 -3.98
N LEU A 3 -2.68 -24.35 -3.66
CA LEU A 3 -1.23 -24.47 -3.43
C LEU A 3 -0.97 -25.26 -2.14
N GLN A 4 -0.40 -26.46 -2.26
CA GLN A 4 -0.03 -27.28 -1.11
C GLN A 4 1.39 -26.95 -0.59
N PRO A 5 1.65 -27.09 0.73
CA PRO A 5 2.99 -26.91 1.30
C PRO A 5 4.09 -27.76 0.63
N GLU A 6 3.73 -28.94 0.14
CA GLU A 6 4.66 -29.85 -0.55
C GLU A 6 5.22 -29.23 -1.84
N HIS A 7 4.40 -28.50 -2.61
CA HIS A 7 4.86 -27.81 -3.82
C HIS A 7 5.97 -26.79 -3.50
N ILE A 8 5.82 -26.06 -2.37
CA ILE A 8 6.81 -25.09 -1.91
C ILE A 8 8.08 -25.81 -1.45
N ALA A 9 7.93 -26.88 -0.66
CA ALA A 9 9.06 -27.64 -0.13
C ALA A 9 9.90 -28.27 -1.25
N GLU A 10 9.26 -28.91 -2.23
CA GLU A 10 9.92 -29.52 -3.40
C GLU A 10 10.66 -28.47 -4.23
N TYR A 11 10.01 -27.33 -4.52
CA TYR A 11 10.64 -26.26 -5.27
C TYR A 11 11.83 -25.66 -4.51
N ASN A 12 11.67 -25.36 -3.23
CA ASN A 12 12.75 -24.84 -2.38
C ASN A 12 13.93 -25.79 -2.32
N GLN A 13 13.70 -27.11 -2.29
CA GLN A 13 14.77 -28.10 -2.28
C GLN A 13 15.67 -27.98 -3.52
N THR A 14 15.11 -27.64 -4.69
CA THR A 14 15.89 -27.42 -5.92
C THR A 14 16.79 -26.18 -5.86
N LEU A 15 16.45 -25.20 -5.03
CA LEU A 15 17.15 -23.92 -4.90
C LEU A 15 18.07 -23.86 -3.68
N LEU A 16 17.90 -24.78 -2.72
CA LEU A 16 18.46 -24.68 -1.37
C LEU A 16 19.98 -24.58 -1.34
N GLU A 17 20.69 -25.40 -2.11
CA GLU A 17 22.17 -25.38 -2.15
C GLU A 17 22.69 -24.03 -2.70
N GLY A 18 22.06 -23.52 -3.75
CA GLY A 18 22.39 -22.20 -4.31
C GLY A 18 22.11 -21.07 -3.33
N HIS A 19 20.99 -21.16 -2.60
CA HIS A 19 20.61 -20.20 -1.57
C HIS A 19 21.58 -20.19 -0.38
N GLN A 20 21.91 -21.37 0.17
CA GLN A 20 22.82 -21.50 1.31
C GLN A 20 24.21 -20.91 1.01
N ARG A 21 24.73 -21.10 -0.21
CA ARG A 21 25.99 -20.48 -0.63
C ARG A 21 25.94 -18.95 -0.67
N LYS A 22 24.79 -18.36 -1.05
CA LYS A 22 24.61 -16.90 -1.05
C LYS A 22 24.40 -16.35 0.37
N LEU A 23 23.76 -17.14 1.24
CA LEU A 23 23.45 -16.76 2.62
C LEU A 23 24.63 -16.92 3.59
N SER A 24 25.61 -17.78 3.28
CA SER A 24 26.68 -18.11 4.22
C SER A 24 27.48 -16.88 4.67
N TYR A 25 27.81 -15.97 3.75
CA TYR A 25 28.49 -14.71 4.09
C TYR A 25 27.68 -13.90 5.13
N TRP A 26 26.38 -13.72 4.89
CA TRP A 26 25.51 -12.95 5.78
C TRP A 26 25.46 -13.53 7.19
N THR A 27 25.27 -14.85 7.28
CA THR A 27 25.09 -15.54 8.57
C THR A 27 26.39 -15.76 9.35
N GLN A 28 27.55 -15.66 8.69
CA GLN A 28 28.85 -15.84 9.31
C GLN A 28 29.54 -14.51 9.64
N GLU A 29 29.42 -13.51 8.77
CA GLU A 29 30.22 -12.28 8.85
C GLU A 29 29.40 -11.03 9.22
N VAL A 30 28.08 -11.04 9.02
CA VAL A 30 27.23 -9.85 9.23
C VAL A 30 26.37 -10.01 10.48
N ALA A 31 26.80 -9.41 11.59
CA ALA A 31 26.10 -9.48 12.88
C ALA A 31 24.62 -9.04 12.82
N LYS A 32 24.28 -8.08 11.94
CA LYS A 32 22.90 -7.59 11.76
C LYS A 32 21.99 -8.55 10.96
N ALA A 33 22.52 -9.61 10.33
CA ALA A 33 21.75 -10.45 9.41
C ALA A 33 20.55 -11.13 10.08
N GLU A 34 20.73 -11.71 11.27
CA GLU A 34 19.66 -12.42 11.98
C GLU A 34 18.54 -11.48 12.46
N PRO A 35 18.83 -10.33 13.12
CA PRO A 35 17.81 -9.32 13.42
C PRO A 35 17.07 -8.81 12.17
N ILE A 36 17.76 -8.62 11.04
CA ILE A 36 17.15 -8.18 9.78
C ILE A 36 16.19 -9.25 9.25
N ILE A 37 16.61 -10.52 9.23
CA ILE A 37 15.76 -11.63 8.80
C ILE A 37 14.49 -11.69 9.65
N GLN A 38 14.59 -11.51 10.97
CA GLN A 38 13.40 -11.50 11.84
C GLN A 38 12.47 -10.32 11.52
N LYS A 39 13.02 -9.11 11.37
CA LYS A 39 12.24 -7.93 10.96
C LYS A 39 11.52 -8.12 9.61
N LEU A 40 12.15 -8.82 8.66
CA LEU A 40 11.55 -9.13 7.35
C LEU A 40 10.43 -10.17 7.46
N ILE A 41 10.55 -11.16 8.36
CA ILE A 41 9.49 -12.14 8.64
C ILE A 41 8.25 -11.42 9.21
N ASP A 42 8.46 -10.47 10.11
CA ASP A 42 7.37 -9.77 10.80
C ASP A 42 6.69 -8.71 9.92
N PHE A 43 7.38 -8.20 8.88
CA PHE A 43 6.88 -7.12 8.02
C PHE A 43 5.82 -7.63 7.02
N GLN A 44 4.58 -7.18 7.20
CA GLN A 44 3.44 -7.53 6.36
C GLN A 44 2.93 -6.31 5.59
N ILE A 45 2.61 -6.52 4.32
CA ILE A 45 2.13 -5.50 3.38
C ILE A 45 0.73 -5.90 2.92
N ALA A 46 -0.22 -4.99 3.06
CA ALA A 46 -1.58 -5.17 2.60
C ALA A 46 -1.66 -5.10 1.08
N ILE A 47 -2.38 -6.07 0.50
CA ILE A 47 -2.63 -6.13 -0.93
C ILE A 47 -3.97 -5.45 -1.25
N PRO A 48 -4.02 -4.51 -2.20
CA PRO A 48 -5.26 -3.84 -2.57
C PRO A 48 -6.16 -4.78 -3.38
N SER A 49 -7.43 -4.87 -2.98
CA SER A 49 -8.43 -5.71 -3.66
C SER A 49 -8.66 -5.31 -5.13
N TRP A 50 -8.42 -4.04 -5.48
CA TRP A 50 -8.62 -3.48 -6.81
C TRP A 50 -7.47 -3.77 -7.77
N ALA A 51 -6.27 -4.08 -7.27
CA ALA A 51 -5.11 -4.38 -8.12
C ALA A 51 -4.96 -5.89 -8.44
N LEU A 52 -5.95 -6.72 -8.10
CA LEU A 52 -5.96 -8.15 -8.42
C LEU A 52 -6.49 -8.44 -9.83
N GLY A 53 -7.23 -7.50 -10.41
CA GLY A 53 -7.61 -7.50 -11.82
C GLY A 53 -6.60 -6.74 -12.68
N THR A 54 -6.69 -6.90 -14.01
CA THR A 54 -5.92 -6.05 -14.93
C THR A 54 -6.41 -4.62 -14.76
N GLY A 55 -5.49 -3.69 -14.58
CA GLY A 55 -5.80 -2.28 -14.52
C GLY A 55 -6.20 -1.69 -15.87
N GLY A 56 -6.57 -0.41 -15.87
CA GLY A 56 -6.95 0.33 -17.06
C GLY A 56 -6.37 1.72 -17.11
N THR A 57 -6.61 2.38 -18.23
CA THR A 57 -6.49 3.84 -18.35
C THR A 57 -7.80 4.37 -18.92
N ARG A 58 -7.96 5.70 -18.94
CA ARG A 58 -9.08 6.35 -19.64
C ARG A 58 -9.20 6.00 -21.13
N PHE A 59 -8.16 5.41 -21.75
CA PHE A 59 -8.18 5.01 -23.16
C PHE A 59 -8.59 3.55 -23.38
N GLY A 60 -8.41 2.68 -22.39
CA GLY A 60 -8.69 1.27 -22.55
C GLY A 60 -8.18 0.40 -21.41
N ARG A 61 -8.76 -0.79 -21.35
CA ARG A 61 -8.48 -1.86 -20.38
C ARG A 61 -8.39 -3.18 -21.14
N PHE A 62 -7.34 -3.97 -20.90
CA PHE A 62 -6.98 -5.14 -21.71
C PHE A 62 -6.86 -6.42 -20.85
N PRO A 63 -7.98 -7.00 -20.38
CA PRO A 63 -7.95 -8.12 -19.44
C PRO A 63 -7.34 -9.39 -20.05
N GLY A 64 -6.45 -10.05 -19.29
CA GLY A 64 -5.76 -11.28 -19.73
C GLY A 64 -6.53 -12.60 -19.51
N GLY A 65 -7.50 -12.62 -18.58
CA GLY A 65 -8.29 -13.81 -18.21
C GLY A 65 -7.95 -14.38 -16.83
N GLY A 66 -8.88 -15.11 -16.22
CA GLY A 66 -8.70 -15.64 -14.86
C GLY A 66 -8.76 -14.58 -13.75
N GLU A 67 -9.25 -13.37 -14.05
CA GLU A 67 -9.45 -12.32 -13.03
C GLU A 67 -10.48 -12.75 -11.98
N PRO A 68 -10.30 -12.36 -10.70
CA PRO A 68 -11.26 -12.64 -9.64
C PRO A 68 -12.56 -11.87 -9.88
N ARG A 69 -13.69 -12.56 -9.73
CA ARG A 69 -15.05 -12.06 -10.04
C ARG A 69 -15.84 -11.69 -8.79
N SER A 70 -15.35 -12.09 -7.61
CA SER A 70 -15.98 -11.85 -6.33
C SER A 70 -14.94 -11.56 -5.26
N LEU A 71 -15.39 -11.04 -4.11
CA LEU A 71 -14.52 -10.79 -2.96
C LEU A 71 -13.83 -12.07 -2.46
N GLU A 72 -14.52 -13.21 -2.49
CA GLU A 72 -13.95 -14.51 -2.11
C GLU A 72 -12.80 -14.92 -3.05
N GLU A 73 -12.96 -14.71 -4.36
CA GLU A 73 -11.87 -14.98 -5.32
C GLU A 73 -10.70 -14.01 -5.14
N LYS A 74 -10.97 -12.74 -4.81
CA LYS A 74 -9.93 -11.76 -4.45
C LYS A 74 -9.16 -12.20 -3.19
N ILE A 75 -9.86 -12.62 -2.14
CA ILE A 75 -9.25 -13.15 -0.90
C ILE A 75 -8.41 -14.39 -1.20
N ALA A 76 -8.90 -15.29 -2.04
CA ALA A 76 -8.15 -16.48 -2.45
C ALA A 76 -6.86 -16.12 -3.21
N ASP A 77 -6.90 -15.10 -4.09
CA ASP A 77 -5.72 -14.62 -4.81
C ASP A 77 -4.70 -13.98 -3.87
N VAL A 78 -5.12 -13.17 -2.91
CA VAL A 78 -4.21 -12.64 -1.87
C VAL A 78 -3.67 -13.76 -0.98
N GLY A 79 -4.49 -14.77 -0.67
CA GLY A 79 -4.08 -15.94 0.10
C GLY A 79 -3.00 -16.75 -0.62
N LEU A 80 -3.11 -16.88 -1.94
CA LEU A 80 -2.07 -17.47 -2.78
C LEU A 80 -0.78 -16.64 -2.74
N LEU A 81 -0.86 -15.32 -2.90
CA LEU A 81 0.32 -14.44 -2.79
C LEU A 81 1.00 -14.61 -1.44
N HIS A 82 0.22 -14.58 -0.35
CA HIS A 82 0.73 -14.75 1.01
C HIS A 82 1.33 -16.14 1.25
N ALA A 83 0.75 -17.20 0.69
CA ALA A 83 1.35 -18.54 0.77
C ALA A 83 2.70 -18.62 0.03
N LEU A 84 2.84 -17.90 -1.09
CA LEU A 84 4.07 -17.87 -1.87
C LEU A 84 5.17 -17.01 -1.23
N ASN A 85 4.83 -15.88 -0.61
CA ASN A 85 5.80 -14.88 -0.15
C ASN A 85 5.83 -14.62 1.37
N ARG A 86 4.81 -15.02 2.13
CA ARG A 86 4.61 -14.77 3.57
C ARG A 86 4.74 -13.30 4.02
N ALA A 87 4.60 -12.36 3.10
CA ALA A 87 4.66 -10.92 3.34
C ALA A 87 3.37 -10.18 2.92
N SER A 88 2.40 -10.89 2.33
CA SER A 88 1.09 -10.34 1.91
C SER A 88 -0.04 -10.64 2.90
N GLY A 89 0.20 -10.55 4.21
CA GLY A 89 -0.71 -11.03 5.27
C GLY A 89 -1.98 -10.21 5.51
N ALA A 90 -2.29 -9.24 4.64
CA ALA A 90 -3.49 -8.42 4.76
C ALA A 90 -4.07 -8.05 3.39
N ILE A 91 -5.36 -7.73 3.36
CA ILE A 91 -6.07 -7.19 2.20
C ILE A 91 -6.71 -5.84 2.54
N SER A 92 -6.54 -4.84 1.68
CA SER A 92 -7.22 -3.56 1.77
C SER A 92 -8.43 -3.56 0.84
N LEU A 93 -9.61 -3.22 1.36
CA LEU A 93 -10.88 -3.27 0.63
C LEU A 93 -11.34 -1.88 0.21
N HIS A 94 -12.08 -1.83 -0.90
CA HIS A 94 -12.68 -0.60 -1.39
C HIS A 94 -14.19 -0.71 -1.46
N ILE A 95 -14.90 0.19 -0.78
CA ILE A 95 -16.36 0.16 -0.70
C ILE A 95 -16.94 1.24 -1.64
N PRO A 96 -17.83 0.88 -2.58
CA PRO A 96 -18.66 -0.33 -2.59
C PRO A 96 -18.21 -1.50 -3.48
N TRP A 97 -17.01 -1.46 -4.09
CA TRP A 97 -16.55 -2.55 -4.97
C TRP A 97 -16.48 -3.92 -4.28
N ASP A 98 -16.25 -3.93 -2.97
CA ASP A 98 -16.00 -5.11 -2.15
C ASP A 98 -16.93 -5.20 -0.94
N ILE A 99 -18.20 -4.79 -1.07
CA ILE A 99 -19.16 -4.94 0.03
C ILE A 99 -19.30 -6.43 0.38
N PRO A 100 -19.00 -6.83 1.64
CA PRO A 100 -19.19 -8.20 2.06
C PRO A 100 -20.69 -8.51 2.18
N THR A 101 -21.14 -9.58 1.53
CA THR A 101 -22.52 -10.08 1.65
C THR A 101 -22.79 -10.70 3.03
N ASP A 102 -21.81 -11.44 3.54
CA ASP A 102 -21.77 -11.98 4.90
C ASP A 102 -20.40 -11.66 5.52
N PRO A 103 -20.28 -10.58 6.32
CA PRO A 103 -19.01 -10.17 6.92
C PRO A 103 -18.34 -11.26 7.76
N GLU A 104 -19.11 -12.12 8.44
CA GLU A 104 -18.55 -13.16 9.31
C GLU A 104 -17.98 -14.31 8.47
N ALA A 105 -18.68 -14.73 7.42
CA ALA A 105 -18.14 -15.70 6.47
C ALA A 105 -16.87 -15.18 5.76
N ILE A 106 -16.86 -13.90 5.37
CA ILE A 106 -15.70 -13.25 4.75
C ILE A 106 -14.50 -13.19 5.70
N LYS A 107 -14.71 -12.88 6.99
CA LYS A 107 -13.66 -12.96 8.01
C LYS A 107 -13.10 -14.36 8.18
N GLN A 108 -13.98 -15.37 8.24
CA GLN A 108 -13.54 -16.76 8.37
C GLN A 108 -12.74 -17.20 7.15
N LEU A 109 -13.15 -16.81 5.94
CA LEU A 109 -12.40 -17.08 4.71
C LEU A 109 -11.02 -16.41 4.72
N ALA A 110 -10.95 -15.12 5.07
CA ALA A 110 -9.66 -14.42 5.19
C ALA A 110 -8.74 -15.12 6.21
N ALA A 111 -9.27 -15.49 7.38
CA ALA A 111 -8.52 -16.18 8.42
C ALA A 111 -8.00 -17.57 7.96
N GLN A 112 -8.75 -18.30 7.15
CA GLN A 112 -8.29 -19.57 6.55
C GLN A 112 -7.06 -19.40 5.65
N HIS A 113 -6.93 -18.23 5.00
CA HIS A 113 -5.76 -17.85 4.21
C HIS A 113 -4.66 -17.16 5.02
N GLY A 114 -4.84 -16.99 6.34
CA GLY A 114 -3.91 -16.27 7.20
C GLY A 114 -3.92 -14.76 6.96
N LEU A 115 -5.03 -14.21 6.47
CA LEU A 115 -5.17 -12.80 6.12
C LEU A 115 -5.99 -12.05 7.17
N ARG A 116 -5.62 -10.79 7.38
CA ARG A 116 -6.43 -9.77 8.07
C ARG A 116 -6.94 -8.72 7.08
N PHE A 117 -7.87 -7.89 7.51
CA PHE A 117 -8.28 -6.70 6.76
C PHE A 117 -7.50 -5.49 7.25
N ASP A 118 -6.86 -4.78 6.31
CA ASP A 118 -6.19 -3.51 6.58
C ASP A 118 -7.21 -2.35 6.55
N ALA A 119 -6.76 -1.11 6.34
CA ALA A 119 -7.66 0.03 6.17
C ALA A 119 -8.70 -0.23 5.08
N VAL A 120 -9.95 0.19 5.34
CA VAL A 120 -11.03 0.22 4.34
C VAL A 120 -11.03 1.57 3.61
N ASN A 121 -11.34 1.56 2.32
CA ASN A 121 -11.28 2.74 1.45
C ASN A 121 -12.68 3.15 1.01
N SER A 122 -13.01 4.43 1.18
CA SER A 122 -14.30 4.98 0.76
C SER A 122 -14.29 5.40 -0.70
N ASN A 123 -15.33 5.05 -1.46
CA ASN A 123 -15.52 5.55 -2.81
C ASN A 123 -16.55 6.68 -2.90
N THR A 124 -16.08 7.92 -3.07
CA THR A 124 -16.94 9.07 -3.37
C THR A 124 -16.48 9.81 -4.63
N PHE A 125 -15.74 9.11 -5.49
CA PHE A 125 -15.16 9.65 -6.72
C PHE A 125 -15.83 9.14 -8.00
N GLN A 126 -16.78 8.23 -7.86
CA GLN A 126 -17.65 7.76 -8.94
C GLN A 126 -19.09 7.66 -8.44
N ASP A 127 -20.04 7.89 -9.33
CA ASP A 127 -21.46 7.68 -9.03
C ASP A 127 -21.75 6.17 -9.07
N GLN A 128 -22.39 5.66 -8.03
CA GLN A 128 -22.88 4.28 -8.00
C GLN A 128 -24.16 4.17 -8.83
N PRO A 129 -24.49 3.00 -9.42
CA PRO A 129 -25.67 2.84 -10.27
C PRO A 129 -27.00 3.29 -9.64
N ASP A 130 -27.09 3.24 -8.32
CA ASP A 130 -28.23 3.57 -7.48
C ASP A 130 -28.06 4.87 -6.66
N ALA A 131 -26.97 5.62 -6.88
CA ALA A 131 -26.73 6.86 -6.16
C ALA A 131 -27.81 7.92 -6.48
N GLU A 132 -28.42 8.50 -5.44
CA GLU A 132 -29.44 9.54 -5.59
C GLU A 132 -28.86 10.86 -6.12
N LEU A 133 -27.66 11.20 -5.63
CA LEU A 133 -26.97 12.43 -5.97
C LEU A 133 -25.58 12.14 -6.53
N SER A 134 -25.19 12.91 -7.56
CA SER A 134 -23.91 12.77 -8.24
C SER A 134 -22.76 13.47 -7.50
N TYR A 135 -21.58 12.85 -7.49
CA TYR A 135 -20.31 13.42 -6.98
C TYR A 135 -19.51 14.18 -8.04
N LYS A 136 -20.07 14.41 -9.23
CA LYS A 136 -19.40 15.08 -10.36
C LYS A 136 -18.69 16.39 -10.01
N PHE A 137 -19.20 17.17 -9.05
CA PHE A 137 -18.62 18.45 -8.62
C PHE A 137 -17.98 18.40 -7.22
N GLY A 138 -17.54 17.20 -6.83
CA GLY A 138 -17.03 16.88 -5.52
C GLY A 138 -18.06 16.17 -4.65
N SER A 139 -17.55 15.56 -3.60
CA SER A 139 -18.28 14.87 -2.57
C SER A 139 -18.30 15.71 -1.28
N LEU A 140 -17.28 15.61 -0.43
CA LEU A 140 -17.20 16.28 0.86
C LEU A 140 -17.05 17.82 0.77
N GLN A 141 -16.56 18.36 -0.35
CA GLN A 141 -16.51 19.82 -0.55
C GLN A 141 -17.78 20.39 -1.19
N HIS A 142 -18.71 19.53 -1.64
CA HIS A 142 -19.78 19.89 -2.56
C HIS A 142 -20.61 21.06 -2.02
N THR A 143 -21.07 21.96 -2.89
CA THR A 143 -21.82 23.16 -2.49
C THR A 143 -23.18 22.82 -1.88
N ASP A 144 -23.86 21.82 -2.45
CA ASP A 144 -25.11 21.26 -1.94
C ASP A 144 -24.86 20.42 -0.67
N PRO A 145 -25.46 20.79 0.48
CA PRO A 145 -25.36 20.00 1.71
C PRO A 145 -25.92 18.57 1.61
N ALA A 146 -26.87 18.30 0.71
CA ALA A 146 -27.41 16.95 0.55
C ALA A 146 -26.36 15.98 -0.04
N VAL A 147 -25.57 16.44 -1.02
CA VAL A 147 -24.45 15.66 -1.59
C VAL A 147 -23.38 15.38 -0.54
N ARG A 148 -23.03 16.38 0.28
CA ARG A 148 -22.07 16.19 1.38
C ARG A 148 -22.59 15.17 2.38
N ARG A 149 -23.87 15.24 2.74
CA ARG A 149 -24.49 14.29 3.66
C ARG A 149 -24.44 12.86 3.11
N GLN A 150 -24.76 12.65 1.84
CA GLN A 150 -24.65 11.34 1.19
C GLN A 150 -23.22 10.79 1.27
N ALA A 151 -22.21 11.63 1.02
CA ALA A 151 -20.80 11.23 1.09
C ALA A 151 -20.32 10.93 2.53
N ILE A 152 -20.80 11.69 3.52
CA ILE A 152 -20.54 11.45 4.95
C ILE A 152 -21.18 10.12 5.37
N GLU A 153 -22.45 9.89 5.03
CA GLU A 153 -23.17 8.66 5.35
C GLU A 153 -22.50 7.44 4.73
N HIS A 154 -22.03 7.54 3.48
CA HIS A 154 -21.24 6.49 2.83
C HIS A 154 -19.96 6.17 3.59
N ASN A 155 -19.19 7.18 4.03
CA ASN A 155 -17.98 6.95 4.83
C ASN A 155 -18.29 6.26 6.17
N ILE A 156 -19.40 6.62 6.82
CA ILE A 156 -19.86 5.97 8.05
C ILE A 156 -20.27 4.51 7.78
N GLU A 157 -20.87 4.22 6.63
CA GLU A 157 -21.16 2.86 6.19
C GLU A 157 -19.88 2.05 5.93
N VAL A 158 -18.87 2.64 5.28
CA VAL A 158 -17.55 2.03 5.11
C VAL A 158 -16.92 1.66 6.46
N ILE A 159 -17.00 2.56 7.46
CA ILE A 159 -16.57 2.27 8.83
C ILE A 159 -17.33 1.05 9.40
N ARG A 160 -18.66 0.99 9.24
CA ARG A 160 -19.46 -0.15 9.72
C ARG A 160 -19.02 -1.47 9.08
N HIS A 161 -18.77 -1.49 7.77
CA HIS A 161 -18.24 -2.68 7.10
C HIS A 161 -16.86 -3.06 7.62
N GLY A 162 -15.95 -2.09 7.78
CA GLY A 162 -14.63 -2.37 8.32
C GLY A 162 -14.68 -2.89 9.77
N VAL A 163 -15.55 -2.34 10.63
CA VAL A 163 -15.77 -2.84 12.00
C VAL A 163 -16.27 -4.29 11.95
N ALA A 164 -17.24 -4.59 11.08
CA ALA A 164 -17.75 -5.95 10.91
C ALA A 164 -16.67 -6.93 10.46
N LEU A 165 -15.67 -6.46 9.68
CA LEU A 165 -14.52 -7.23 9.17
C LEU A 165 -13.31 -7.27 10.13
N GLY A 166 -13.29 -6.43 11.17
CA GLY A 166 -12.15 -6.30 12.09
C GLY A 166 -11.02 -5.40 11.58
N SER A 167 -11.29 -4.53 10.61
CA SER A 167 -10.41 -3.40 10.27
C SER A 167 -10.35 -2.40 11.43
N THR A 168 -9.31 -1.57 11.44
CA THR A 168 -9.07 -0.53 12.46
C THR A 168 -8.76 0.83 11.84
N ALA A 169 -8.97 1.00 10.53
CA ALA A 169 -8.70 2.26 9.87
C ALA A 169 -9.60 2.52 8.66
N LEU A 170 -9.88 3.80 8.42
CA LEU A 170 -10.51 4.31 7.21
C LEU A 170 -9.49 5.14 6.42
N THR A 171 -9.29 4.84 5.14
CA THR A 171 -8.61 5.72 4.19
C THR A 171 -9.63 6.54 3.42
N VAL A 172 -9.44 7.86 3.42
CA VAL A 172 -10.24 8.83 2.65
C VAL A 172 -9.33 9.51 1.64
N TRP A 173 -9.41 9.04 0.39
CA TRP A 173 -8.98 9.78 -0.78
C TRP A 173 -10.16 10.51 -1.40
N LEU A 174 -9.97 11.77 -1.79
CA LEU A 174 -11.00 12.59 -2.41
C LEU A 174 -10.60 13.00 -3.82
N SER A 175 -11.49 12.74 -4.77
CA SER A 175 -11.39 13.32 -6.11
C SER A 175 -11.72 14.81 -6.15
N ASP A 176 -12.28 15.36 -5.06
CA ASP A 176 -12.76 16.73 -4.91
C ASP A 176 -11.72 17.77 -5.34
N GLY A 177 -12.08 18.60 -6.31
CA GLY A 177 -11.24 19.70 -6.78
C GLY A 177 -11.97 20.58 -7.80
N SER A 178 -11.20 21.27 -8.64
CA SER A 178 -11.72 22.01 -9.78
C SER A 178 -10.84 21.88 -11.01
N CYS A 179 -11.46 22.04 -12.18
CA CYS A 179 -10.77 22.05 -13.48
C CYS A 179 -10.55 23.45 -14.03
N PHE A 180 -11.19 24.49 -13.47
CA PHE A 180 -11.12 25.85 -14.00
C PHE A 180 -10.96 26.93 -12.91
N PRO A 181 -10.15 27.99 -13.16
CA PRO A 181 -10.12 29.18 -12.32
C PRO A 181 -11.51 29.77 -12.09
N GLY A 182 -11.84 30.04 -10.82
CA GLY A 182 -13.13 30.60 -10.41
C GLY A 182 -14.26 29.58 -10.21
N GLN A 183 -14.06 28.31 -10.55
CA GLN A 183 -15.06 27.24 -10.30
C GLN A 183 -15.30 27.05 -8.79
N LEU A 184 -14.24 27.12 -7.98
CA LEU A 184 -14.31 27.02 -6.53
C LEU A 184 -13.87 28.31 -5.84
N ASN A 185 -14.48 28.56 -4.70
CA ASN A 185 -13.86 29.37 -3.66
C ASN A 185 -13.09 28.43 -2.74
N PHE A 186 -11.76 28.44 -2.79
CA PHE A 186 -10.90 27.48 -2.08
C PHE A 186 -11.13 27.46 -0.57
N ARG A 187 -11.41 28.62 0.04
CA ARG A 187 -11.69 28.70 1.49
C ARG A 187 -13.00 27.99 1.84
N LYS A 188 -14.07 28.25 1.07
CA LYS A 188 -15.36 27.58 1.30
C LYS A 188 -15.30 26.08 0.99
N ALA A 189 -14.48 25.67 0.02
CA ALA A 189 -14.22 24.26 -0.24
C ALA A 189 -13.54 23.60 0.96
N PHE A 190 -12.44 24.20 1.45
CA PHE A 190 -11.75 23.75 2.65
C PHE A 190 -12.67 23.63 3.87
N ASP A 191 -13.47 24.67 4.16
CA ASP A 191 -14.38 24.67 5.32
C ASP A 191 -15.43 23.54 5.23
N ARG A 192 -15.94 23.26 4.03
CA ARG A 192 -16.92 22.18 3.82
C ARG A 192 -16.30 20.80 3.97
N THR A 193 -15.11 20.61 3.40
CA THR A 193 -14.37 19.35 3.52
C THR A 193 -14.01 19.09 4.97
N LEU A 194 -13.48 20.08 5.68
CA LEU A 194 -13.18 19.96 7.10
C LEU A 194 -14.42 19.60 7.90
N SER A 195 -15.53 20.34 7.74
CA SER A 195 -16.78 20.06 8.45
C SER A 195 -17.32 18.66 8.17
N SER A 196 -17.16 18.16 6.94
CA SER A 196 -17.62 16.81 6.58
C SER A 196 -16.70 15.73 7.15
N LEU A 197 -15.39 15.96 7.14
CA LEU A 197 -14.42 15.07 7.79
C LEU A 197 -14.59 15.06 9.31
N GLU A 198 -14.98 16.16 9.94
CA GLU A 198 -15.29 16.22 11.38
C GLU A 198 -16.48 15.30 11.75
N GLU A 199 -17.53 15.27 10.92
CA GLU A 199 -18.66 14.35 11.10
C GLU A 199 -18.25 12.88 10.95
N ILE A 200 -17.42 12.56 9.94
CA ILE A 200 -16.86 11.22 9.74
C ILE A 200 -15.97 10.82 10.94
N TYR A 201 -15.10 11.74 11.37
CA TYR A 201 -14.19 11.53 12.50
C TYR A 201 -14.94 11.25 13.80
N ALA A 202 -16.05 11.97 14.05
CA ALA A 202 -16.90 11.76 15.20
C ALA A 202 -17.57 10.37 15.23
N ALA A 203 -17.73 9.73 14.07
CA ALA A 203 -18.29 8.39 13.95
C ALA A 203 -17.26 7.26 14.07
N LEU A 204 -15.95 7.57 14.07
CA LEU A 204 -14.90 6.56 14.22
C LEU A 204 -14.95 5.91 15.61
N PRO A 205 -14.80 4.58 15.71
CA PRO A 205 -14.49 3.91 16.97
C PRO A 205 -13.24 4.51 17.66
N ASP A 206 -13.10 4.28 18.96
CA ASP A 206 -12.03 4.88 19.77
C ASP A 206 -10.63 4.35 19.40
N ASP A 207 -10.54 3.08 18.99
CA ASP A 207 -9.33 2.39 18.56
C ASP A 207 -9.05 2.51 17.05
N TRP A 208 -9.87 3.27 16.32
CA TRP A 208 -9.72 3.46 14.89
C TRP A 208 -8.83 4.65 14.53
N LYS A 209 -8.20 4.54 13.36
CA LYS A 209 -7.52 5.66 12.69
C LYS A 209 -8.30 6.12 11.45
N VAL A 210 -8.12 7.37 11.05
CA VAL A 210 -8.50 7.86 9.72
C VAL A 210 -7.28 8.44 9.03
N PHE A 211 -7.10 8.04 7.77
CA PHE A 211 -6.02 8.48 6.93
C PHE A 211 -6.56 9.40 5.83
N VAL A 212 -6.06 10.64 5.81
CA VAL A 212 -6.40 11.63 4.79
C VAL A 212 -5.33 11.57 3.72
N GLU A 213 -5.66 11.00 2.58
CA GLU A 213 -4.75 10.86 1.45
C GLU A 213 -4.79 12.12 0.58
N TYR A 214 -3.62 12.62 0.19
CA TYR A 214 -3.49 13.76 -0.70
C TYR A 214 -3.11 13.33 -2.12
N LYS A 215 -3.49 14.13 -3.11
CA LYS A 215 -3.09 13.96 -4.51
C LYS A 215 -3.01 15.29 -5.23
N ALA A 216 -1.90 15.53 -5.93
CA ALA A 216 -1.62 16.81 -6.57
C ALA A 216 -2.62 17.18 -7.69
N PHE A 217 -3.06 16.20 -8.48
CA PHE A 217 -3.99 16.36 -9.59
C PHE A 217 -4.61 15.01 -9.96
N GLU A 218 -5.58 15.03 -10.88
CA GLU A 218 -6.39 13.88 -11.31
C GLU A 218 -7.37 13.39 -10.23
N PRO A 219 -8.70 13.46 -10.49
CA PRO A 219 -9.35 13.78 -11.76
C PRO A 219 -9.53 15.29 -12.02
N ASN A 220 -9.14 16.16 -11.07
CA ASN A 220 -9.18 17.61 -11.28
C ASN A 220 -7.82 18.16 -11.73
N PHE A 221 -7.85 19.13 -12.65
CA PHE A 221 -6.66 19.58 -13.38
C PHE A 221 -6.30 21.06 -13.16
N TYR A 222 -6.96 21.73 -12.21
CA TYR A 222 -6.62 23.10 -11.80
C TYR A 222 -6.36 23.21 -10.30
N SER A 223 -7.22 22.63 -9.45
CA SER A 223 -6.98 22.56 -8.01
C SER A 223 -7.50 21.25 -7.43
N MET A 224 -6.86 20.74 -6.37
CA MET A 224 -7.34 19.63 -5.56
C MET A 224 -7.62 20.12 -4.13
N THR A 225 -8.64 19.56 -3.49
CA THR A 225 -9.06 19.94 -2.12
C THR A 225 -8.06 19.46 -1.07
N VAL A 226 -7.44 18.31 -1.33
CA VAL A 226 -6.34 17.74 -0.55
C VAL A 226 -5.17 17.56 -1.50
N GLY A 227 -4.62 18.69 -1.98
CA GLY A 227 -3.65 18.68 -3.08
C GLY A 227 -2.22 18.26 -2.70
N ASP A 228 -1.86 18.36 -1.42
CA ASP A 228 -0.51 18.05 -0.95
C ASP A 228 -0.50 17.60 0.51
N TRP A 229 0.67 17.14 0.96
CA TRP A 229 0.92 16.71 2.33
C TRP A 229 0.63 17.81 3.35
N GLY A 230 0.83 19.09 3.00
CA GLY A 230 0.53 20.22 3.88
C GLY A 230 -0.96 20.39 4.14
N SER A 231 -1.78 20.19 3.11
CA SER A 231 -3.24 20.20 3.20
C SER A 231 -3.75 19.01 4.00
N SER A 232 -3.26 17.80 3.71
CA SER A 232 -3.60 16.60 4.49
C SER A 232 -3.21 16.74 5.96
N PHE A 233 -1.97 17.18 6.24
CA PHE A 233 -1.47 17.45 7.59
C PHE A 233 -2.36 18.47 8.32
N LEU A 234 -2.81 19.53 7.64
CA LEU A 234 -3.70 20.53 8.22
C LEU A 234 -5.07 19.94 8.61
N TYR A 235 -5.68 19.12 7.75
CA TYR A 235 -6.93 18.42 8.10
C TYR A 235 -6.70 17.45 9.27
N ALA A 236 -5.67 16.60 9.19
CA ALA A 236 -5.35 15.63 10.23
C ALA A 236 -5.12 16.27 11.62
N ASN A 237 -4.46 17.43 11.67
CA ASN A 237 -4.28 18.17 12.92
C ASN A 237 -5.57 18.81 13.44
N LYS A 238 -6.46 19.28 12.55
CA LYS A 238 -7.73 19.88 12.96
C LYS A 238 -8.74 18.85 13.46
N LEU A 239 -8.72 17.64 12.89
CA LEU A 239 -9.63 16.55 13.26
C LEU A 239 -9.32 15.97 14.64
N GLY A 240 -8.04 15.64 14.91
CA GLY A 240 -7.61 15.18 16.22
C GLY A 240 -6.60 14.04 16.21
N PRO A 241 -6.40 13.36 17.35
CA PRO A 241 -5.35 12.34 17.51
C PRO A 241 -5.56 11.08 16.65
N LYS A 242 -6.79 10.74 16.26
CA LYS A 242 -7.07 9.55 15.41
C LYS A 242 -6.80 9.81 13.92
N ALA A 243 -6.49 11.05 13.53
CA ALA A 243 -6.34 11.44 12.13
C ALA A 243 -4.87 11.64 11.74
N TYR A 244 -4.50 11.05 10.61
CA TYR A 244 -3.15 11.04 10.07
C TYR A 244 -3.16 11.31 8.56
N THR A 245 -1.98 11.60 8.01
CA THR A 245 -1.73 11.70 6.57
C THR A 245 -1.33 10.35 6.00
N LEU A 246 -1.93 9.96 4.87
CA LEU A 246 -1.47 8.84 4.06
C LEU A 246 -0.57 9.36 2.94
N VAL A 247 0.57 8.70 2.72
CA VAL A 247 1.52 9.05 1.65
C VAL A 247 1.44 8.00 0.55
N ASP A 248 0.93 8.41 -0.61
CA ASP A 248 1.06 7.65 -1.86
C ASP A 248 2.28 8.16 -2.65
N LEU A 249 3.11 7.26 -3.16
CA LEU A 249 4.37 7.63 -3.82
C LEU A 249 4.17 8.34 -5.18
N GLY A 250 3.08 8.06 -5.90
CA GLY A 250 2.71 8.66 -7.19
C GLY A 250 2.05 10.03 -7.07
N HIS A 251 1.58 10.41 -5.89
CA HIS A 251 0.68 11.56 -5.68
C HIS A 251 1.35 12.95 -5.53
N HIS A 252 2.62 13.07 -5.93
CA HIS A 252 3.42 14.26 -5.73
C HIS A 252 3.64 15.07 -7.01
N LEU A 253 3.89 16.38 -6.85
CA LEU A 253 4.38 17.19 -7.96
C LEU A 253 5.78 16.73 -8.40
N PRO A 254 6.16 16.93 -9.68
CA PRO A 254 7.47 16.54 -10.18
C PRO A 254 8.63 17.09 -9.33
N ASN A 255 9.63 16.24 -9.06
CA ASN A 255 10.83 16.53 -8.27
C ASN A 255 10.58 16.81 -6.77
N ALA A 256 9.39 16.52 -6.23
CA ALA A 256 9.19 16.53 -4.80
C ALA A 256 10.16 15.56 -4.11
N ASN A 257 10.77 16.00 -3.00
CA ASN A 257 11.52 15.13 -2.12
C ASN A 257 10.53 14.43 -1.17
N ILE A 258 10.18 13.18 -1.49
CA ILE A 258 9.14 12.41 -0.79
C ILE A 258 9.67 11.93 0.56
N GLU A 259 10.91 11.47 0.61
CA GLU A 259 11.57 11.00 1.82
C GLU A 259 11.68 12.11 2.89
N GLN A 260 11.86 13.38 2.49
CA GLN A 260 11.76 14.52 3.41
C GLN A 260 10.33 14.70 3.97
N ILE A 261 9.30 14.57 3.13
CA ILE A 261 7.89 14.65 3.58
C ILE A 261 7.62 13.56 4.61
N VAL A 262 8.07 12.33 4.34
CA VAL A 262 7.95 11.18 5.23
C VAL A 262 8.63 11.44 6.57
N ALA A 263 9.88 11.90 6.56
CA ALA A 263 10.64 12.22 7.78
C ALA A 263 9.91 13.25 8.65
N ILE A 264 9.38 14.31 8.03
CA ILE A 264 8.66 15.38 8.75
C ILE A 264 7.33 14.87 9.30
N LEU A 265 6.51 14.18 8.51
CA LEU A 265 5.23 13.64 8.96
C LEU A 265 5.40 12.64 10.10
N LEU A 266 6.43 11.78 10.03
CA LEU A 266 6.77 10.84 11.09
C LEU A 266 7.18 11.59 12.35
N HIS A 267 8.08 12.58 12.23
CA HIS A 267 8.51 13.41 13.35
C HIS A 267 7.33 14.12 14.04
N GLN A 268 6.39 14.65 13.26
CA GLN A 268 5.18 15.32 13.71
C GLN A 268 4.06 14.36 14.17
N GLU A 269 4.29 13.04 14.19
CA GLU A 269 3.31 12.02 14.63
C GLU A 269 2.02 12.03 13.80
N LYS A 270 2.15 12.43 12.52
CA LYS A 270 1.05 12.53 11.56
C LYS A 270 1.23 11.66 10.32
N LEU A 271 2.23 10.78 10.29
CA LEU A 271 2.33 9.73 9.29
C LEU A 271 1.45 8.54 9.70
N GLY A 272 0.42 8.23 8.89
CA GLY A 272 -0.50 7.12 9.13
C GLY A 272 -0.06 5.82 8.46
N GLY A 273 0.45 5.94 7.23
CA GLY A 273 0.84 4.81 6.41
C GLY A 273 1.19 5.19 4.97
N PHE A 274 1.36 4.17 4.15
CA PHE A 274 1.82 4.28 2.77
C PHE A 274 0.92 3.55 1.80
N HIS A 275 0.74 4.16 0.63
CA HIS A 275 0.40 3.47 -0.61
C HIS A 275 1.66 3.38 -1.47
N PHE A 276 2.17 2.16 -1.62
CA PHE A 276 3.38 1.89 -2.39
C PHE A 276 3.07 1.60 -3.86
N ASN A 277 3.67 2.38 -4.74
CA ASN A 277 3.78 2.18 -6.18
C ASN A 277 5.12 2.75 -6.66
N ASP A 278 5.32 2.79 -7.97
CA ASP A 278 6.35 3.61 -8.59
C ASP A 278 5.77 4.39 -9.77
N SER A 279 6.48 5.43 -10.18
CA SER A 279 6.01 6.32 -11.24
C SER A 279 7.16 7.02 -11.95
N LYS A 280 6.88 7.57 -13.13
CA LYS A 280 7.82 8.38 -13.88
C LYS A 280 7.26 9.76 -14.22
N TYR A 281 5.96 9.87 -14.51
CA TYR A 281 5.36 11.11 -15.02
C TYR A 281 4.35 11.72 -14.05
N GLY A 282 3.38 10.94 -13.58
CA GLY A 282 2.40 11.37 -12.61
C GLY A 282 2.08 10.24 -11.65
N ASP A 283 0.79 10.02 -11.43
CA ASP A 283 0.32 8.84 -10.73
C ASP A 283 0.20 7.67 -11.72
N ASP A 284 1.33 7.03 -11.99
CA ASP A 284 1.43 5.99 -13.03
C ASP A 284 1.06 4.60 -12.50
N ASP A 285 0.94 4.43 -11.17
CA ASP A 285 0.52 3.19 -10.51
C ASP A 285 1.32 1.93 -10.89
N LEU A 286 2.64 2.08 -11.09
CA LEU A 286 3.51 0.99 -11.51
C LEU A 286 4.00 0.14 -10.34
N THR A 287 4.57 -1.02 -10.68
CA THR A 287 5.28 -1.92 -9.74
C THR A 287 6.23 -1.13 -8.85
N ALA A 288 6.08 -1.27 -7.53
CA ALA A 288 6.92 -0.58 -6.56
C ALA A 288 8.42 -0.85 -6.81
N GLY A 289 9.22 0.21 -6.79
CA GLY A 289 10.68 0.15 -6.96
C GLY A 289 11.17 -0.22 -8.37
N SER A 290 10.29 -0.29 -9.38
CA SER A 290 10.68 -0.66 -10.75
C SER A 290 11.32 0.47 -11.57
N ILE A 291 11.10 1.73 -11.19
CA ILE A 291 11.59 2.93 -11.89
C ILE A 291 12.62 3.68 -11.03
N LYS A 292 12.30 3.92 -9.76
CA LYS A 292 13.13 4.68 -8.80
C LYS A 292 13.45 3.85 -7.54
N PRO A 293 14.15 2.70 -7.65
CA PRO A 293 14.48 1.85 -6.49
C PRO A 293 15.30 2.58 -5.42
N TYR A 294 16.15 3.53 -5.81
CA TYR A 294 16.92 4.32 -4.83
C TYR A 294 16.03 5.26 -4.02
N GLN A 295 14.98 5.86 -4.62
CA GLN A 295 14.03 6.68 -3.86
C GLN A 295 13.26 5.84 -2.85
N LEU A 296 12.82 4.64 -3.23
CA LEU A 296 12.16 3.71 -2.30
C LEU A 296 13.09 3.36 -1.12
N PHE A 297 14.37 3.10 -1.38
CA PHE A 297 15.38 2.91 -0.33
C PHE A 297 15.57 4.14 0.57
N LEU A 298 15.61 5.35 0.00
CA LEU A 298 15.76 6.59 0.79
C LEU A 298 14.54 6.83 1.69
N ILE A 299 13.32 6.55 1.21
CA ILE A 299 12.10 6.58 2.02
C ILE A 299 12.21 5.60 3.19
N PHE A 300 12.63 4.35 2.93
CA PHE A 300 12.84 3.38 4.00
C PHE A 300 13.97 3.76 4.97
N THR A 301 14.98 4.49 4.51
CA THR A 301 16.07 4.99 5.37
C THR A 301 15.54 5.93 6.45
N GLU A 302 14.69 6.88 6.07
CA GLU A 302 14.01 7.81 6.98
C GLU A 302 13.01 7.08 7.88
N LEU A 303 12.28 6.09 7.35
CA LEU A 303 11.34 5.29 8.13
C LEU A 303 12.02 4.50 9.24
N VAL A 304 13.06 3.74 8.90
CA VAL A 304 13.77 2.93 9.90
C VAL A 304 14.38 3.85 10.97
N ASP A 305 14.92 5.00 10.59
CA ASP A 305 15.48 5.97 11.55
C ASP A 305 14.41 6.50 12.51
N GLY A 306 13.33 7.06 11.96
CA GLY A 306 12.31 7.72 12.75
C GLY A 306 11.49 6.75 13.59
N LEU A 307 11.23 5.53 13.10
CA LEU A 307 10.54 4.50 13.85
C LEU A 307 11.39 4.03 15.04
N ASP A 308 12.69 3.78 14.83
CA ASP A 308 13.60 3.41 15.91
C ASP A 308 13.73 4.54 16.95
N ALA A 309 13.90 5.79 16.50
CA ALA A 309 14.01 6.96 17.38
C ALA A 309 12.77 7.20 18.24
N LYS A 310 11.58 6.84 17.73
CA LYS A 310 10.30 6.94 18.47
C LYS A 310 9.93 5.66 19.22
N GLY A 311 10.72 4.59 19.13
CA GLY A 311 10.41 3.30 19.73
C GLY A 311 9.15 2.65 19.15
N MET A 312 8.82 2.95 17.89
CA MET A 312 7.65 2.42 17.19
C MET A 312 7.93 1.03 16.64
N ASN A 313 6.89 0.20 16.58
CA ASN A 313 6.93 -1.10 15.97
C ASN A 313 6.83 -0.98 14.44
N HIS A 314 7.89 -1.42 13.74
CA HIS A 314 8.01 -1.32 12.28
C HIS A 314 6.89 -2.06 11.54
N ALA A 315 6.34 -3.13 12.11
CA ALA A 315 5.36 -3.98 11.44
C ALA A 315 3.90 -3.57 11.69
N THR A 316 3.61 -2.77 12.73
CA THR A 316 2.23 -2.59 13.22
C THR A 316 1.81 -1.15 13.50
N ASP A 317 2.74 -0.21 13.67
CA ASP A 317 2.35 1.16 14.04
C ASP A 317 1.95 2.04 12.84
N LEU A 318 2.42 1.70 11.64
CA LEU A 318 2.05 2.33 10.36
C LEU A 318 1.27 1.35 9.49
N GLY A 319 0.41 1.89 8.64
CA GLY A 319 -0.21 1.13 7.55
C GLY A 319 0.77 0.92 6.40
N TRP A 320 0.93 -0.32 5.94
CA TRP A 320 1.77 -0.68 4.80
C TRP A 320 0.91 -1.26 3.70
N MET A 321 0.53 -0.47 2.70
CA MET A 321 -0.36 -0.90 1.63
C MET A 321 0.32 -0.69 0.28
N ILE A 322 0.01 -1.55 -0.68
CA ILE A 322 0.25 -1.28 -2.10
C ILE A 322 -0.99 -0.58 -2.65
N ASP A 323 -0.80 0.37 -3.55
CA ASP A 323 -1.87 0.91 -4.40
C ASP A 323 -1.31 0.98 -5.81
N ALA A 324 -1.87 0.22 -6.75
CA ALA A 324 -1.30 0.05 -8.08
C ALA A 324 -2.35 -0.42 -9.10
N SER A 325 -2.02 -0.27 -10.39
CA SER A 325 -2.87 -0.59 -11.53
C SER A 325 -2.07 -1.36 -12.58
N HIS A 326 -2.23 -2.69 -12.58
CA HIS A 326 -1.42 -3.59 -13.39
C HIS A 326 -1.96 -3.72 -14.82
N ASN A 327 -1.54 -2.81 -15.71
CA ASN A 327 -2.13 -2.69 -17.04
C ASN A 327 -1.62 -3.71 -18.07
N VAL A 328 -0.37 -4.17 -17.93
CA VAL A 328 0.35 -4.94 -18.97
C VAL A 328 1.04 -6.21 -18.46
N LYS A 329 0.88 -6.53 -17.18
CA LYS A 329 1.39 -7.76 -16.56
C LYS A 329 0.25 -8.59 -16.00
N ASP A 330 0.53 -9.86 -15.72
CA ASP A 330 -0.31 -10.61 -14.78
C ASP A 330 -0.31 -9.87 -13.43
N PRO A 331 -1.47 -9.44 -12.91
CA PRO A 331 -1.53 -8.67 -11.67
C PRO A 331 -0.90 -9.38 -10.47
N LEU A 332 -0.99 -10.71 -10.40
CA LEU A 332 -0.40 -11.47 -9.29
C LEU A 332 1.13 -11.54 -9.40
N GLU A 333 1.67 -11.64 -10.61
CA GLU A 333 3.12 -11.55 -10.79
C GLU A 333 3.65 -10.17 -10.40
N ASP A 334 2.92 -9.11 -10.75
CA ASP A 334 3.30 -7.73 -10.44
C ASP A 334 3.28 -7.46 -8.93
N LEU A 335 2.25 -7.93 -8.22
CA LEU A 335 2.17 -7.86 -6.77
C LEU A 335 3.31 -8.62 -6.08
N LEU A 336 3.70 -9.80 -6.59
CA LEU A 336 4.88 -10.53 -6.09
C LEU A 336 6.16 -9.70 -6.26
N GLN A 337 6.32 -9.03 -7.40
CA GLN A 337 7.46 -8.15 -7.67
C GLN A 337 7.49 -6.93 -6.74
N SER A 338 6.34 -6.27 -6.56
CA SER A 338 6.20 -5.10 -5.70
C SER A 338 6.51 -5.42 -4.24
N VAL A 339 5.95 -6.52 -3.70
CA VAL A 339 6.24 -6.98 -2.33
C VAL A 339 7.73 -7.28 -2.16
N GLU A 340 8.37 -7.94 -3.13
CA GLU A 340 9.81 -8.20 -3.06
C GLU A 340 10.62 -6.90 -3.10
N ALA A 341 10.29 -5.94 -3.96
CA ALA A 341 10.99 -4.66 -4.02
C ALA A 341 10.90 -3.85 -2.71
N ILE A 342 9.72 -3.82 -2.08
CA ILE A 342 9.50 -3.16 -0.79
C ILE A 342 10.36 -3.84 0.31
N GLN A 343 10.36 -5.18 0.36
CA GLN A 343 11.16 -5.95 1.31
C GLN A 343 12.67 -5.73 1.10
N LEU A 344 13.13 -5.62 -0.14
CA LEU A 344 14.54 -5.32 -0.46
C LEU A 344 14.94 -3.92 0.01
N ALA A 345 14.11 -2.90 -0.27
CA ALA A 345 14.38 -1.54 0.17
C ALA A 345 14.41 -1.42 1.71
N TYR A 346 13.49 -2.10 2.40
CA TYR A 346 13.49 -2.19 3.86
C TYR A 346 14.77 -2.89 4.39
N ALA A 347 15.14 -4.04 3.82
CA ALA A 347 16.35 -4.76 4.21
C ALA A 347 17.62 -3.92 4.00
N GLN A 348 17.73 -3.19 2.88
CA GLN A 348 18.83 -2.26 2.62
C GLN A 348 18.88 -1.13 3.65
N ALA A 349 17.74 -0.53 3.98
CA ALA A 349 17.66 0.54 4.98
C ALA A 349 18.07 0.07 6.39
N LEU A 350 17.78 -1.18 6.75
CA LEU A 350 18.22 -1.78 8.01
C LEU A 350 19.73 -2.02 8.08
N LEU A 351 20.42 -2.09 6.94
CA LEU A 351 21.88 -2.28 6.91
C LEU A 351 22.67 -1.00 7.17
N VAL A 352 22.05 0.17 6.97
CA VAL A 352 22.73 1.47 7.11
C VAL A 352 23.45 1.55 8.46
N ASP A 353 24.70 1.98 8.42
CA ASP A 353 25.49 2.30 9.61
C ASP A 353 25.07 3.68 10.12
N ARG A 354 24.10 3.71 11.03
CA ARG A 354 23.49 4.93 11.56
C ARG A 354 24.46 5.76 12.39
N GLU A 355 25.33 5.10 13.16
CA GLU A 355 26.32 5.80 13.98
C GLU A 355 27.34 6.50 13.09
N ALA A 356 27.90 5.80 12.10
CA ALA A 356 28.82 6.40 11.14
C ALA A 356 28.16 7.48 10.28
N LEU A 357 26.87 7.31 9.94
CA LEU A 357 26.11 8.32 9.17
C LEU A 357 25.91 9.59 10.00
N GLU A 358 25.59 9.47 11.28
CA GLU A 358 25.40 10.61 12.17
C GLU A 358 26.71 11.34 12.46
N GLU A 359 27.81 10.62 12.67
CA GLU A 359 29.15 11.22 12.74
C GLU A 359 29.48 12.04 11.48
N ALA A 360 29.16 11.51 10.29
CA ALA A 360 29.39 12.21 9.02
C ALA A 360 28.52 13.47 8.90
N ARG A 361 27.26 13.41 9.34
CA ARG A 361 26.33 14.54 9.35
C ARG A 361 26.82 15.67 10.27
N GLU A 362 27.17 15.34 11.50
CA GLU A 362 27.69 16.30 12.50
C GLU A 362 29.03 16.92 12.06
N ALA A 363 29.85 16.18 11.31
CA ALA A 363 31.09 16.69 10.71
C ALA A 363 30.87 17.48 9.40
N ASN A 364 29.63 17.57 8.88
CA ASN A 364 29.30 18.07 7.55
C ASN A 364 30.07 17.38 6.40
N ASP A 365 30.43 16.11 6.57
CA ASP A 365 31.09 15.30 5.53
C ASP A 365 30.05 14.67 4.60
N ALA A 366 29.61 15.45 3.62
CA ALA A 366 28.63 15.01 2.64
C ALA A 366 29.10 13.82 1.80
N VAL A 367 30.41 13.66 1.58
CA VAL A 367 30.97 12.55 0.80
C VAL A 367 30.86 11.26 1.61
N ARG A 368 31.31 11.26 2.87
CA ARG A 368 31.18 10.09 3.75
C ARG A 368 29.71 9.71 3.96
N ALA A 369 28.83 10.67 4.19
CA ALA A 369 27.40 10.42 4.36
C ALA A 369 26.78 9.75 3.11
N GLN A 370 27.14 10.22 1.91
CA GLN A 370 26.68 9.62 0.67
C GLN A 370 27.19 8.18 0.50
N GLU A 371 28.48 7.94 0.72
CA GLU A 371 29.07 6.60 0.53
C GLU A 371 28.45 5.57 1.48
N ILE A 372 28.15 5.93 2.73
CA ILE A 372 27.46 5.02 3.67
C ILE A 372 26.11 4.56 3.13
N LEU A 373 25.30 5.46 2.58
CA LEU A 373 24.01 5.11 1.99
C LEU A 373 24.17 4.33 0.67
N GLN A 374 25.17 4.67 -0.15
CA GLN A 374 25.43 3.98 -1.41
C GLN A 374 25.89 2.54 -1.18
N ASP A 375 26.73 2.30 -0.16
CA ASP A 375 27.20 0.97 0.22
C ASP A 375 26.02 0.08 0.66
N ALA A 376 25.14 0.60 1.51
CA ALA A 376 23.93 -0.11 1.92
C ALA A 376 23.00 -0.43 0.72
N PHE A 377 22.71 0.57 -0.11
CA PHE A 377 21.81 0.40 -1.27
C PHE A 377 22.34 -0.56 -2.33
N ARG A 378 23.65 -0.56 -2.60
CA ARG A 378 24.25 -1.42 -3.63
C ARG A 378 24.48 -2.85 -3.15
N THR A 379 24.25 -3.12 -1.87
CA THR A 379 24.40 -4.45 -1.31
C THR A 379 23.25 -5.37 -1.77
N ASP A 380 23.59 -6.56 -2.27
CA ASP A 380 22.60 -7.57 -2.67
C ASP A 380 22.03 -8.29 -1.45
N VAL A 381 20.90 -7.79 -0.96
CA VAL A 381 20.16 -8.33 0.19
C VAL A 381 19.14 -9.41 -0.16
N ARG A 382 19.02 -9.81 -1.43
CA ARG A 382 18.09 -10.88 -1.85
C ARG A 382 18.24 -12.17 -1.04
N PRO A 383 19.45 -12.61 -0.62
CA PRO A 383 19.59 -13.79 0.25
C PRO A 383 18.89 -13.62 1.61
N LEU A 384 18.88 -12.42 2.20
CA LEU A 384 18.20 -12.17 3.47
C LEU A 384 16.67 -12.26 3.31
N VAL A 385 16.12 -11.62 2.28
CA VAL A 385 14.69 -11.65 2.00
C VAL A 385 14.21 -13.05 1.64
N ALA A 386 14.97 -13.78 0.80
CA ALA A 386 14.66 -15.17 0.48
C ALA A 386 14.72 -16.07 1.71
N GLU A 387 15.69 -15.86 2.61
CA GLU A 387 15.78 -16.63 3.86
C GLU A 387 14.61 -16.33 4.81
N ALA A 388 14.18 -15.07 4.92
CA ALA A 388 12.99 -14.70 5.68
C ALA A 388 11.75 -15.46 5.19
N ARG A 389 11.53 -15.47 3.87
CA ARG A 389 10.44 -16.26 3.24
C ARG A 389 10.54 -17.74 3.59
N ARG A 390 11.72 -18.34 3.40
CA ARG A 390 11.94 -19.77 3.65
C ARG A 390 11.66 -20.14 5.12
N ARG A 391 12.13 -19.34 6.07
CA ARG A 391 11.89 -19.55 7.50
C ARG A 391 10.42 -19.37 7.89
N ALA A 392 9.68 -18.51 7.19
CA ALA A 392 8.24 -18.37 7.32
C ALA A 392 7.43 -19.46 6.55
N GLY A 393 8.09 -20.41 5.89
CA GLY A 393 7.46 -21.50 5.14
C GLY A 393 7.01 -21.14 3.72
N ALA A 394 7.51 -20.04 3.16
CA ALA A 394 7.23 -19.58 1.79
C ALA A 394 8.33 -20.01 0.79
N SER A 395 8.10 -19.69 -0.48
CA SER A 395 9.05 -19.97 -1.57
C SER A 395 10.29 -19.06 -1.51
N LEU A 396 11.46 -19.64 -1.74
CA LEU A 396 12.71 -18.91 -1.98
C LEU A 396 12.60 -18.01 -3.21
N ASN A 397 11.82 -18.42 -4.22
CA ASN A 397 11.54 -17.66 -5.44
C ASN A 397 10.03 -17.72 -5.77
N PRO A 398 9.22 -16.81 -5.19
CA PRO A 398 7.77 -16.81 -5.34
C PRO A 398 7.30 -16.76 -6.80
N LEU A 399 7.87 -15.85 -7.60
CA LEU A 399 7.52 -15.68 -9.01
C LEU A 399 7.89 -16.92 -9.85
N GLY A 400 9.06 -17.52 -9.57
CA GLY A 400 9.48 -18.74 -10.24
C GLY A 400 8.53 -19.91 -9.95
N LEU A 401 8.10 -20.06 -8.69
CA LEU A 401 7.14 -21.10 -8.32
C LEU A 401 5.76 -20.87 -8.94
N TYR A 402 5.27 -19.62 -8.91
CA TYR A 402 4.01 -19.23 -9.56
C TYR A 402 3.97 -19.65 -11.03
N ARG A 403 5.06 -19.40 -11.77
CA ARG A 403 5.19 -19.78 -13.17
C ARG A 403 5.36 -21.27 -13.39
N GLN A 404 6.16 -21.96 -12.55
CA GLN A 404 6.35 -23.40 -12.66
C GLN A 404 5.04 -24.18 -12.47
N LEU A 405 4.17 -23.70 -11.59
CA LEU A 405 2.86 -24.30 -11.31
C LEU A 405 1.78 -23.89 -12.32
N ASP A 406 2.11 -23.04 -13.29
CA ASP A 406 1.20 -22.53 -14.31
C ASP A 406 -0.10 -21.97 -13.71
N VAL A 407 0.04 -21.20 -12.62
CA VAL A 407 -1.10 -20.80 -11.78
C VAL A 407 -2.12 -19.99 -12.58
N ARG A 408 -1.67 -19.05 -13.42
CA ARG A 408 -2.57 -18.25 -14.25
C ARG A 408 -3.43 -19.11 -15.17
N GLN A 409 -2.88 -20.17 -15.78
CA GLN A 409 -3.67 -21.04 -16.65
C GLN A 409 -4.71 -21.83 -15.86
N HIS A 410 -4.39 -22.26 -14.63
CA HIS A 410 -5.38 -22.85 -13.73
C HIS A 410 -6.51 -21.88 -13.41
N LEU A 411 -6.19 -20.62 -13.07
CA LEU A 411 -7.19 -19.58 -12.80
C LEU A 411 -8.05 -19.26 -14.03
N ILE A 412 -7.46 -19.25 -15.23
CA ILE A 412 -8.20 -19.11 -16.50
C ILE A 412 -9.14 -20.30 -16.71
N GLY A 413 -8.71 -21.52 -16.40
CA GLY A 413 -9.55 -22.72 -16.47
C GLY A 413 -10.72 -22.67 -15.49
N GLU A 414 -10.50 -22.17 -14.27
CA GLU A 414 -11.51 -22.08 -13.20
C GLU A 414 -12.51 -20.93 -13.42
N ARG A 415 -12.03 -19.76 -13.84
CA ARG A 415 -12.83 -18.53 -13.88
C ARG A 415 -13.26 -18.13 -15.29
N GLY A 416 -12.52 -18.57 -16.30
CA GLY A 416 -12.75 -18.28 -17.71
C GLY A 416 -11.80 -17.23 -18.29
N ALA A 417 -11.76 -17.16 -19.63
CA ALA A 417 -10.85 -16.26 -20.37
C ALA A 417 -11.37 -14.82 -20.53
N LYS A 418 -12.65 -14.56 -20.21
CA LYS A 418 -13.29 -13.23 -20.34
C LYS A 418 -13.87 -12.78 -19.01
N THR A 419 -13.02 -12.73 -17.99
CA THR A 419 -13.40 -12.26 -16.65
C THR A 419 -12.83 -10.88 -16.38
N VAL A 420 -13.58 -10.10 -15.60
CA VAL A 420 -13.24 -8.73 -15.23
C VAL A 420 -13.47 -8.57 -13.73
N ALA A 421 -12.44 -8.17 -12.99
CA ALA A 421 -12.57 -7.79 -11.59
C ALA A 421 -13.18 -6.39 -11.43
N THR A 422 -13.84 -6.14 -10.31
CA THR A 422 -14.18 -4.78 -9.87
C THR A 422 -12.91 -4.06 -9.40
N GLY A 423 -12.76 -2.78 -9.74
CA GLY A 423 -11.56 -2.00 -9.46
C GLY A 423 -11.33 -0.90 -10.50
N LEU A 424 -10.07 -0.43 -10.56
CA LEU A 424 -9.56 0.61 -11.46
C LEU A 424 -9.56 0.20 -12.95
#